data_AF-A0A7X2SYX6-F1
#
_entry.id   AF-A0A7X2SYX6-F1
#
_cell.length_a   1.000
_cell.length_b   1.000
_cell.length_c   1.000
_cell.angle_alpha   90.00
_cell.angle_beta   90.00
_cell.angle_gamma   90.00
#
_symmetry.space_group_name_H-M   'P 1'
#
loop_
_entity.id
_entity.type
_entity.pdbx_description
1 polymer ?
#
loop_
_entity_poly.entity_id
_entity_poly.type
_entity_poly.pdbx_seq_one_letter_code
_entity_poly.pdbx_strand_id
1 'polypeptide(L)' 'MSQTVHFQGNAVPVAGQFPQAGDKAKAFTLVAKNLVNVALSEYAGKRKILNIFPSVDTG' A
#
# COMPACT_ATOMS: atom_id res chain seq x y z
N MET A 1 -8.74 14.71 -5.61
CA MET A 1 -9.51 13.82 -6.51
C MET A 1 -9.54 12.45 -5.84
N SER A 2 -10.70 11.99 -5.38
CA SER A 2 -10.82 10.61 -4.89
C SER A 2 -10.80 9.66 -6.09
N GLN A 3 -10.16 8.51 -5.93
CA GLN A 3 -10.13 7.46 -6.94
C GLN A 3 -11.28 6.49 -6.66
N THR A 4 -12.12 6.17 -7.63
CA THR A 4 -13.21 5.20 -7.43
C THR A 4 -12.83 3.87 -8.07
N VAL A 5 -12.84 2.80 -7.28
CA VAL A 5 -12.70 1.42 -7.75
C VAL A 5 -14.04 0.70 -7.67
N HIS A 6 -14.17 -0.50 -8.25
CA HIS A 6 -15.39 -1.30 -8.17
C HIS A 6 -15.14 -2.63 -7.44
N PHE A 7 -16.00 -2.98 -6.50
CA PHE A 7 -16.01 -4.27 -5.80
C PHE A 7 -17.35 -4.96 -6.02
N GLN A 8 -17.33 -6.12 -6.69
CA GLN A 8 -18.54 -6.83 -7.11
C GLN A 8 -19.54 -5.94 -7.86
N GLY A 9 -19.02 -5.06 -8.73
CA GLY A 9 -19.81 -4.08 -9.48
C GLY A 9 -20.13 -2.78 -8.71
N ASN A 10 -20.05 -2.79 -7.38
CA ASN A 10 -20.37 -1.62 -6.55
C ASN A 10 -19.21 -0.63 -6.51
N ALA A 11 -19.50 0.67 -6.67
CA ALA A 11 -18.51 1.73 -6.59
C ALA A 11 -17.99 1.90 -5.15
N VAL A 12 -16.67 1.96 -5.00
CA VAL A 12 -15.97 2.15 -3.72
C VAL A 12 -14.99 3.32 -3.87
N PRO A 13 -15.21 4.45 -3.16
CA PRO A 13 -14.27 5.55 -3.17
C PRO A 13 -13.03 5.22 -2.35
N VAL A 14 -11.86 5.56 -2.89
CA VAL A 14 -10.54 5.43 -2.27
C VAL A 14 -10.01 6.83 -1.95
N ALA A 15 -9.70 7.04 -0.68
CA ALA A 15 -9.20 8.31 -0.17
C ALA A 15 -7.73 8.54 -0.54
N GLY A 16 -7.35 9.81 -0.67
CA GLY A 16 -5.98 10.23 -0.97
C GLY A 16 -5.58 10.02 -2.43
N GLN A 17 -4.29 10.18 -2.69
CA GLN A 17 -3.69 10.05 -4.02
C GLN A 17 -2.68 8.90 -4.02
N PHE A 18 -2.77 8.05 -5.04
CA PHE A 18 -1.79 6.98 -5.23
C PHE A 18 -0.49 7.53 -5.80
N PRO A 19 0.69 7.11 -5.30
CA PRO A 19 1.97 7.57 -5.84
C PRO A 19 2.09 7.33 -7.34
N GLN A 20 2.63 8.32 -8.07
CA GLN A 20 2.87 8.26 -9.51
C GLN A 20 4.35 7.98 -9.81
N ALA A 21 4.65 7.62 -11.05
CA ALA A 21 6.03 7.42 -11.48
C ALA A 21 6.84 8.71 -11.32
N GLY A 22 8.03 8.59 -10.72
CA GLY A 22 8.88 9.73 -10.38
C GLY A 22 8.65 10.30 -8.98
N ASP A 23 7.52 10.00 -8.33
CA ASP A 23 7.27 10.42 -6.96
C ASP A 23 8.20 9.68 -5.99
N LYS A 24 8.69 10.40 -4.99
CA LYS A 24 9.34 9.78 -3.84
C LYS A 24 8.27 9.15 -2.95
N ALA A 25 8.31 7.83 -2.81
CA ALA A 25 7.43 7.11 -1.89
C ALA A 25 7.53 7.66 -0.46
N LYS A 26 6.38 7.92 0.17
CA LYS A 26 6.31 8.42 1.55
C LYS A 26 6.85 7.36 2.52
N ALA A 27 7.48 7.84 3.59
CA ALA A 27 7.90 6.96 4.68
C ALA A 27 6.67 6.35 5.38
N PHE A 28 6.79 5.09 5.78
CA PHE A 28 5.81 4.39 6.56
C PHE A 28 6.48 3.34 7.45
N THR A 29 5.77 2.95 8.50
CA THR A 29 6.12 1.83 9.39
C THR A 29 4.89 0.93 9.50
N LEU A 30 5.08 -0.36 9.28
CA LEU A 30 4.04 -1.39 9.37
C LEU A 30 4.44 -2.46 10.38
N VAL A 31 3.52 -3.35 10.73
CA VAL A 31 3.75 -4.44 11.69
C VAL A 31 4.03 -5.74 10.94
N ALA A 32 5.15 -6.40 11.25
CA ALA A 32 5.49 -7.71 10.71
C ALA A 32 4.77 -8.85 11.46
N LYS A 33 4.84 -10.07 10.90
CA LYS A 33 4.22 -11.28 11.48
C LYS A 33 4.62 -11.53 12.94
N ASN A 34 5.84 -11.17 13.33
CA ASN A 34 6.37 -11.30 14.68
C ASN A 34 6.06 -10.10 15.59
N LEU A 35 5.09 -9.25 15.20
CA LEU A 35 4.65 -8.06 15.93
C LEU A 35 5.71 -6.95 16.06
N VAL A 36 6.80 -7.04 15.30
CA VAL A 36 7.83 -6.00 15.27
C VAL A 36 7.48 -4.93 14.23
N ASN A 37 7.77 -3.67 14.56
CA ASN A 37 7.66 -2.56 13.63
C ASN A 37 8.73 -2.66 12.55
N VAL A 38 8.34 -2.46 11.30
CA VAL A 38 9.23 -2.45 10.14
C VAL A 38 9.00 -1.19 9.33
N ALA A 39 10.03 -0.35 9.24
CA ALA A 39 10.02 0.88 8.47
C ALA A 39 10.48 0.67 7.02
N LEU A 40 9.96 1.47 6.08
CA LEU A 40 10.41 1.46 4.68
C LEU A 40 11.93 1.68 4.54
N SER A 41 12.52 2.48 5.43
CA SER A 41 13.95 2.80 5.44
C SER A 41 14.85 1.60 5.71
N GLU A 42 14.35 0.57 6.38
CA GLU A 42 15.12 -0.67 6.63
C GLU A 42 15.44 -1.43 5.33
N TYR A 43 14.70 -1.16 4.26
CA TYR A 43 14.93 -1.73 2.93
C TYR A 43 15.73 -0.79 2.00
N ALA A 44 16.53 0.11 2.55
CA ALA A 44 17.41 0.98 1.76
C ALA A 44 18.35 0.17 0.84
N GLY A 45 18.65 0.72 -0.33
CA GLY A 45 19.49 0.07 -1.35
C GLY A 45 18.81 -1.08 -2.14
N LYS A 46 17.62 -1.52 -1.72
CA LYS A 46 16.85 -2.55 -2.43
C LYS A 46 15.72 -1.94 -3.26
N ARG A 47 15.27 -2.66 -4.29
CA ARG A 47 14.00 -2.40 -4.98
C ARG A 47 12.87 -3.01 -4.14
N LYS A 48 11.76 -2.30 -3.99
CA LYS A 48 10.59 -2.74 -3.20
C LYS A 48 9.39 -2.80 -4.13
N ILE A 49 8.65 -3.89 -4.11
CA ILE A 49 7.33 -4.03 -4.75
C ILE A 49 6.31 -4.01 -3.62
N LEU A 50 5.42 -3.01 -3.62
CA LEU A 50 4.33 -2.91 -2.65
C LEU A 50 3.10 -3.60 -3.22
N ASN A 51 2.79 -4.80 -2.72
CA ASN A 51 1.60 -5.54 -3.11
C ASN A 51 0.51 -5.34 -2.04
N ILE A 52 -0.56 -4.63 -2.38
CA ILE A 52 -1.53 -4.09 -1.43
C ILE A 52 -2.90 -4.73 -1.69
N PHE A 53 -3.49 -5.35 -0.65
CA PHE A 53 -4.75 -6.09 -0.74
C PHE A 53 -5.73 -5.65 0.34
N PRO A 54 -7.06 -5.78 0.12
CA PRO A 54 -8.05 -5.67 1.20
C PRO A 54 -7.84 -6.74 2.28
N SER A 55 -7.57 -7.97 1.87
CA SER A 55 -7.18 -9.11 2.71
C SER A 55 -6.38 -10.10 1.86
N VAL A 56 -5.42 -10.80 2.46
CA VAL A 56 -4.60 -11.81 1.78
C VAL A 56 -5.35 -13.15 1.65
N ASP A 57 -6.30 -13.42 2.54
CA ASP A 57 -6.93 -14.73 2.69
C ASP A 57 -8.30 -14.88 1.98
N THR A 58 -8.72 -13.89 1.18
CA THR A 58 -10.08 -13.83 0.60
C THR A 58 -10.11 -14.15 -0.90
N GLY A 59 -9.55 -15.30 -1.27
CA GLY A 59 -9.64 -15.83 -2.64
C GLY A 59 -11.07 -16.03 -3.13
#